data_AF-A0A822N0P2-F1
#
_entry.id   AF-A0A822N0P2-F1
#
_cell.length_a   1.000
_cell.length_b   1.000
_cell.length_c   1.000
_cell.angle_alpha   90.00
_cell.angle_beta   90.00
_cell.angle_gamma   90.00
#
_symmetry.space_group_name_H-M   'P 1'
#
loop_
_entity.id
_entity.type
_entity.pdbx_description
1 polymer ?
#
loop_
_entity_poly.entity_id
_entity_poly.type
_entity_poly.pdbx_seq_one_letter_code
_entity_poly.pdbx_strand_id
1 'polypeptide(L)'
;MSEQALPSSVDKAALEEDMSLTQQASNEDQKDFLEIMREKTPNSILAIIALIIAGGQFNDAIDMGSKGWDLLISNFSDAPSNERLSKVYIRASSGILEETFGSPVYTKMSNGEVQVKYYKDSKFILSAITSNDTIDAFLIFPKPGFVADVNYHAGSATYLETNFVNSTTEHAAISNIARSGNYYIEEAEGGRYELLYSSVGGYSEYLSPLSAQQLKLLADFNYKLMMEENTKDSLTKLRSEIKPNFYGYTTVDLESLAPAILTKLEYELITD
;
A
#
# COMPACT_ATOMS: atom_id res chain seq x y z
N MET A 1 -52.29 -21.97 60.89
CA MET A 1 -50.87 -22.07 61.27
C MET A 1 -50.26 -23.16 60.42
N SER A 2 -49.31 -22.81 59.55
CA SER A 2 -48.19 -23.66 59.15
C SER A 2 -47.30 -22.84 58.21
N GLU A 3 -46.10 -22.55 58.71
CA GLU A 3 -44.93 -22.00 58.04
C GLU A 3 -44.63 -22.71 56.72
N GLN A 4 -44.35 -21.93 55.67
CA GLN A 4 -43.59 -22.38 54.51
C GLN A 4 -42.16 -21.85 54.68
N ALA A 5 -41.24 -22.77 54.93
CA ALA A 5 -39.83 -22.50 55.14
C ALA A 5 -39.15 -21.99 53.85
N LEU A 6 -38.28 -20.98 54.02
CA LEU A 6 -37.30 -20.52 53.04
C LEU A 6 -36.28 -21.63 52.73
N PRO A 7 -35.77 -21.76 51.48
CA PRO A 7 -34.50 -22.41 51.24
C PRO A 7 -33.32 -21.54 51.70
N SER A 8 -32.29 -22.25 52.14
CA SER A 8 -31.18 -21.86 53.00
C SER A 8 -30.11 -20.98 52.35
N SER A 9 -29.32 -20.33 53.20
CA SER A 9 -28.19 -19.43 52.90
C SER A 9 -26.97 -20.09 52.21
N VAL A 10 -27.11 -21.31 51.68
CA VAL A 10 -26.00 -22.08 51.07
C VAL A 10 -25.93 -21.88 49.55
N ASP A 11 -27.06 -21.60 48.87
CA ASP A 11 -27.09 -21.43 47.40
C ASP A 11 -26.62 -20.06 46.91
N LYS A 12 -26.72 -19.00 47.72
CA LYS A 12 -26.30 -17.65 47.29
C LYS A 12 -24.79 -17.50 47.19
N ALA A 13 -24.05 -18.14 48.11
CA ALA A 13 -22.59 -18.05 48.13
C ALA A 13 -21.97 -18.73 46.90
N ALA A 14 -22.48 -19.91 46.51
CA ALA A 14 -21.99 -20.63 45.33
C ALA A 14 -22.29 -19.88 44.01
N LEU A 15 -23.44 -19.21 43.90
CA LEU A 15 -23.78 -18.38 42.73
C LEU A 15 -22.94 -17.09 42.65
N GLU A 16 -22.61 -16.48 43.79
CA GLU A 16 -21.73 -15.30 43.84
C GLU A 16 -20.26 -15.66 43.56
N GLU A 17 -19.81 -16.84 44.00
CA GLU A 17 -18.47 -17.37 43.70
C GLU A 17 -18.33 -17.73 42.20
N ASP A 18 -19.32 -18.39 41.61
CA ASP A 18 -19.29 -18.79 40.19
C ASP A 18 -19.40 -17.57 39.24
N MET A 19 -20.22 -16.56 39.58
CA MET A 19 -20.25 -15.29 38.83
C MET A 19 -18.97 -14.48 38.98
N SER A 20 -18.34 -14.47 40.16
CA SER A 20 -17.10 -13.72 40.39
C SER A 20 -15.90 -14.39 39.73
N LEU A 21 -15.83 -15.72 39.71
CA LEU A 21 -14.82 -16.50 38.99
C LEU A 21 -14.97 -16.35 37.48
N THR A 22 -16.20 -16.37 36.95
CA THR A 22 -16.47 -16.15 35.51
C THR A 22 -16.14 -14.72 35.07
N GLN A 23 -16.42 -13.71 35.91
CA GLN A 23 -16.03 -12.32 35.64
C GLN A 23 -14.53 -12.09 35.81
N GLN A 24 -13.85 -12.77 36.73
CA GLN A 24 -12.41 -12.65 36.92
C GLN A 24 -11.64 -13.31 35.76
N ALA A 25 -12.03 -14.50 35.31
CA ALA A 25 -11.44 -15.16 34.15
C ALA A 25 -11.60 -14.33 32.88
N SER A 26 -12.80 -13.78 32.61
CA SER A 26 -13.03 -12.90 31.46
C SER A 26 -12.21 -11.60 31.50
N ASN A 27 -11.96 -11.05 32.70
CA ASN A 27 -11.16 -9.84 32.88
C ASN A 27 -9.64 -10.09 32.79
N GLU A 28 -9.15 -11.27 33.18
CA GLU A 28 -7.75 -11.65 33.02
C GLU A 28 -7.44 -11.92 31.54
N ASP A 29 -8.29 -12.66 30.83
CA ASP A 29 -8.17 -12.89 29.39
C ASP A 29 -8.22 -11.57 28.59
N GLN A 30 -9.05 -10.61 29.02
CA GLN A 30 -9.09 -9.26 28.44
C GLN A 30 -7.79 -8.47 28.65
N LYS A 31 -7.17 -8.60 29.83
CA LYS A 31 -5.94 -7.85 30.15
C LYS A 31 -4.73 -8.41 29.44
N ASP A 32 -4.56 -9.73 29.44
CA ASP A 32 -3.47 -10.40 28.73
C ASP A 32 -3.60 -10.15 27.23
N PHE A 33 -4.82 -10.19 26.68
CA PHE A 33 -5.09 -9.80 25.30
C PHE A 33 -4.69 -8.33 25.04
N LEU A 34 -5.13 -7.38 25.87
CA LEU A 34 -4.80 -5.96 25.68
C LEU A 34 -3.30 -5.67 25.79
N GLU A 35 -2.57 -6.42 26.62
CA GLU A 35 -1.14 -6.28 26.79
C GLU A 35 -0.36 -6.79 25.57
N ILE A 36 -0.74 -7.97 25.06
CA ILE A 36 -0.22 -8.52 23.78
C ILE A 36 -0.56 -7.57 22.61
N MET A 37 -1.76 -7.00 22.62
CA MET A 37 -2.26 -6.09 21.59
C MET A 37 -1.53 -4.75 21.56
N ARG A 38 -1.20 -4.20 22.73
CA ARG A 38 -0.45 -2.94 22.88
C ARG A 38 0.98 -3.04 22.34
N GLU A 39 1.59 -4.22 22.46
CA GLU A 39 2.98 -4.45 22.04
C GLU A 39 3.13 -4.57 20.52
N LYS A 40 2.10 -5.07 19.82
CA LYS A 40 2.18 -5.44 18.39
C LYS A 40 1.34 -4.59 17.43
N THR A 41 0.54 -3.64 17.92
CA THR A 41 -0.50 -3.00 17.11
C THR A 41 -0.52 -1.47 17.22
N PRO A 42 -0.65 -0.71 16.11
CA PRO A 42 -0.78 0.74 16.12
C PRO A 42 -1.95 1.27 16.98
N ASN A 43 -1.76 2.43 17.61
CA ASN A 43 -2.72 3.05 18.55
C ASN A 43 -4.14 3.28 17.98
N SER A 44 -4.28 3.44 16.67
CA SER A 44 -5.58 3.63 16.01
C SER A 44 -6.45 2.36 16.02
N ILE A 45 -5.84 1.19 15.91
CA ILE A 45 -6.53 -0.10 15.97
C ILE A 45 -6.91 -0.43 17.41
N LEU A 46 -6.08 -0.06 18.38
CA LEU A 46 -6.40 -0.16 19.80
C LEU A 46 -7.66 0.63 20.17
N ALA A 47 -7.87 1.80 19.55
CA ALA A 47 -9.07 2.61 19.77
C ALA A 47 -10.34 1.94 19.24
N ILE A 48 -10.26 1.27 18.08
CA ILE A 48 -11.39 0.51 17.50
C ILE A 48 -11.70 -0.71 18.36
N ILE A 49 -10.67 -1.41 18.83
CA ILE A 49 -10.82 -2.55 19.75
C ILE A 49 -11.47 -2.11 21.06
N ALA A 50 -11.04 -0.97 21.61
CA ALA A 50 -11.65 -0.41 22.81
C ALA A 50 -13.14 -0.08 22.61
N LEU A 51 -13.54 0.35 21.41
CA LEU A 51 -14.95 0.60 21.07
C LEU A 51 -15.77 -0.69 20.94
N ILE A 52 -15.19 -1.76 20.37
CA ILE A 52 -15.83 -3.09 20.26
C ILE A 52 -16.00 -3.72 21.65
N ILE A 53 -14.97 -3.60 22.50
CA ILE A 53 -15.00 -4.04 23.90
C ILE A 53 -16.06 -3.24 24.68
N ALA A 54 -16.10 -1.92 24.52
CA ALA A 54 -17.10 -1.06 25.15
C ALA A 54 -18.54 -1.36 24.68
N GLY A 55 -18.69 -1.91 23.47
CA GLY A 55 -19.98 -2.35 22.91
C GLY A 55 -20.47 -3.72 23.41
N GLY A 56 -19.71 -4.42 24.27
CA GLY A 56 -20.13 -5.68 24.89
C GLY A 56 -20.08 -6.91 23.98
N GLN A 57 -19.46 -6.82 22.80
CA GLN A 57 -19.35 -7.90 21.80
C GLN A 57 -18.00 -8.63 21.84
N PHE A 58 -17.27 -8.56 22.96
CA PHE A 58 -15.92 -9.11 23.07
C PHE A 58 -15.86 -10.64 22.90
N ASN A 59 -16.81 -11.37 23.49
CA ASN A 59 -16.84 -12.83 23.37
C ASN A 59 -17.12 -13.28 21.94
N ASP A 60 -18.03 -12.60 21.21
CA ASP A 60 -18.31 -12.90 19.80
C ASP A 60 -17.12 -12.54 18.88
N ALA A 61 -16.35 -11.50 19.23
CA ALA A 61 -15.17 -11.08 18.48
C ALA A 61 -13.96 -12.03 18.67
N ILE A 62 -13.85 -12.68 19.84
CA ILE A 62 -12.84 -13.71 20.11
C ILE A 62 -13.24 -15.07 19.52
N ASP A 63 -14.53 -15.43 19.60
CA ASP A 63 -15.03 -16.71 19.05
C ASP A 63 -14.95 -16.74 17.51
N MET A 64 -14.98 -15.57 16.89
CA MET A 64 -14.61 -15.36 15.50
C MET A 64 -13.07 -15.40 15.38
N GLY A 65 -12.48 -16.58 15.60
CA GLY A 65 -11.02 -16.81 15.70
C GLY A 65 -10.20 -16.30 14.50
N SER A 66 -8.87 -16.58 14.48
CA SER A 66 -7.82 -16.03 13.57
C SER A 66 -8.22 -15.41 12.22
N LYS A 67 -9.20 -15.98 11.50
CA LYS A 67 -9.79 -15.42 10.27
C LYS A 67 -10.48 -14.07 10.45
N GLY A 68 -11.22 -13.84 11.54
CA GLY A 68 -11.83 -12.53 11.84
C GLY A 68 -10.77 -11.48 12.17
N TRP A 69 -9.72 -11.91 12.85
CA TRP A 69 -8.54 -11.12 13.18
C TRP A 69 -7.75 -10.68 11.94
N ASP A 70 -7.45 -11.62 11.04
CA ASP A 70 -6.77 -11.34 9.77
C ASP A 70 -7.58 -10.38 8.90
N LEU A 71 -8.91 -10.47 8.93
CA LEU A 71 -9.81 -9.54 8.24
C LEU A 71 -9.82 -8.14 8.86
N LEU A 72 -9.69 -8.01 10.18
CA LEU A 72 -9.61 -6.71 10.86
C LEU A 72 -8.26 -6.03 10.62
N ILE A 73 -7.14 -6.74 10.82
CA ILE A 73 -5.81 -6.21 10.53
C ILE A 73 -5.66 -5.92 9.03
N SER A 74 -6.10 -6.80 8.13
CA SER A 74 -5.94 -6.56 6.68
C SER A 74 -6.78 -5.39 6.16
N ASN A 75 -7.91 -5.08 6.80
CA ASN A 75 -8.73 -3.93 6.43
C ASN A 75 -8.24 -2.62 7.07
N PHE A 76 -7.76 -2.65 8.32
CA PHE A 76 -7.41 -1.43 9.08
C PHE A 76 -5.91 -1.15 9.24
N SER A 77 -5.05 -2.13 8.95
CA SER A 77 -3.59 -1.97 8.96
C SER A 77 -3.03 -2.12 7.55
N ASP A 78 -2.00 -1.32 7.26
CA ASP A 78 -1.25 -1.43 6.02
C ASP A 78 -0.14 -2.49 6.12
N ALA A 79 0.10 -3.04 7.32
CA ALA A 79 1.17 -4.00 7.60
C ALA A 79 1.12 -5.26 6.71
N PRO A 80 -0.02 -5.95 6.49
CA PRO A 80 -0.02 -7.14 5.62
C PRO A 80 0.34 -6.83 4.17
N SER A 81 -0.07 -5.66 3.68
CA SER A 81 0.20 -5.23 2.30
C SER A 81 1.67 -4.82 2.15
N ASN A 82 2.22 -4.12 3.15
CA ASN A 82 3.66 -3.80 3.21
C ASN A 82 4.52 -5.06 3.38
N GLU A 83 4.09 -6.06 4.15
CA GLU A 83 4.79 -7.34 4.28
C GLU A 83 4.87 -8.07 2.93
N ARG A 84 3.77 -8.10 2.17
CA ARG A 84 3.78 -8.66 0.80
C ARG A 84 4.73 -7.91 -0.12
N LEU A 85 4.74 -6.58 -0.09
CA LEU A 85 5.69 -5.76 -0.86
C LEU A 85 7.15 -6.06 -0.50
N SER A 86 7.45 -6.31 0.78
CA SER A 86 8.82 -6.59 1.24
C SER A 86 9.42 -7.88 0.66
N LYS A 87 8.59 -8.78 0.12
CA LYS A 87 9.02 -10.02 -0.53
C LYS A 87 9.45 -9.83 -1.99
N VAL A 88 9.16 -8.67 -2.58
CA VAL A 88 9.45 -8.37 -3.99
C VAL A 88 10.68 -7.48 -4.10
N TYR A 89 11.64 -7.87 -4.91
CA TYR A 89 12.82 -7.07 -5.22
C TYR A 89 13.30 -7.35 -6.64
N ILE A 90 14.03 -6.37 -7.20
CA ILE A 90 14.57 -6.46 -8.56
C ILE A 90 15.58 -7.61 -8.65
N ARG A 91 15.57 -8.33 -9.77
CA ARG A 91 16.32 -9.57 -10.05
C ARG A 91 15.91 -10.79 -9.21
N ALA A 92 14.87 -10.70 -8.38
CA ALA A 92 14.25 -11.90 -7.83
C ALA A 92 13.62 -12.75 -8.94
N SER A 93 13.37 -14.03 -8.65
CA SER A 93 12.54 -14.88 -9.53
C SER A 93 11.16 -14.25 -9.70
N SER A 94 10.71 -14.12 -10.94
CA SER A 94 9.36 -13.63 -11.28
C SER A 94 8.25 -14.46 -10.65
N GLY A 95 8.51 -15.73 -10.33
CA GLY A 95 7.57 -16.61 -9.62
C GLY A 95 7.17 -16.10 -8.23
N ILE A 96 8.01 -15.28 -7.56
CA ILE A 96 7.68 -14.72 -6.25
C ILE A 96 6.45 -13.80 -6.31
N LEU A 97 6.17 -13.18 -7.47
CA LEU A 97 4.98 -12.34 -7.66
C LEU A 97 3.71 -13.19 -7.59
N GLU A 98 3.72 -14.36 -8.22
CA GLU A 98 2.58 -15.27 -8.23
C GLU A 98 2.39 -15.97 -6.87
N GLU A 99 3.50 -16.31 -6.19
CA GLU A 99 3.46 -16.82 -4.82
C GLU A 99 2.88 -15.78 -3.84
N THR A 100 3.23 -14.50 -4.03
CA THR A 100 2.86 -13.43 -3.09
C THR A 100 1.46 -12.86 -3.35
N PHE A 101 1.08 -12.70 -4.62
CA PHE A 101 -0.15 -12.01 -5.02
C PHE A 101 -1.15 -12.89 -5.77
N GLY A 102 -0.80 -14.14 -6.07
CA GLY A 102 -1.57 -14.99 -6.97
C GLY A 102 -1.33 -14.64 -8.45
N SER A 103 -2.14 -15.24 -9.33
CA SER A 103 -2.02 -15.01 -10.77
C SER A 103 -2.24 -13.53 -11.14
N PRO A 104 -1.54 -13.01 -12.17
CA PRO A 104 -1.73 -11.64 -12.62
C PRO A 104 -3.19 -11.43 -13.07
N VAL A 105 -3.78 -10.32 -12.65
CA VAL A 105 -5.16 -9.94 -12.98
C VAL A 105 -5.29 -9.40 -14.40
N TYR A 106 -4.19 -8.88 -14.95
CA TYR A 106 -4.12 -8.38 -16.32
C TYR A 106 -2.67 -8.52 -16.81
N THR A 107 -2.51 -8.85 -18.08
CA THR A 107 -1.18 -8.93 -18.72
C THR A 107 -1.27 -8.23 -20.07
N LYS A 108 -0.32 -7.34 -20.33
CA LYS A 108 -0.18 -6.68 -21.62
C LYS A 108 1.19 -6.91 -22.22
N MET A 109 1.22 -6.95 -23.55
CA MET A 109 2.44 -7.00 -24.34
C MET A 109 2.71 -5.60 -24.89
N SER A 110 3.89 -5.06 -24.63
CA SER A 110 4.38 -3.83 -25.24
C SER A 110 5.43 -4.17 -26.30
N ASN A 111 5.26 -3.62 -27.50
CA ASN A 111 6.15 -3.83 -28.66
C ASN A 111 6.43 -5.30 -29.01
N GLY A 112 5.57 -6.24 -28.60
CA GLY A 112 5.69 -7.67 -28.87
C GLY A 112 6.70 -8.43 -28.00
N GLU A 113 7.52 -7.73 -27.23
CA GLU A 113 8.64 -8.33 -26.46
C GLU A 113 8.51 -8.13 -24.95
N VAL A 114 8.01 -6.97 -24.52
CA VAL A 114 7.92 -6.62 -23.10
C VAL A 114 6.58 -7.07 -22.54
N GLN A 115 6.59 -8.05 -21.64
CA GLN A 115 5.41 -8.47 -20.91
C GLN A 115 5.29 -7.65 -19.61
N VAL A 116 4.21 -6.88 -19.50
CA VAL A 116 3.83 -6.20 -18.26
C VAL A 116 2.71 -7.00 -17.60
N LYS A 117 2.97 -7.49 -16.40
CA LYS A 117 1.99 -8.20 -15.56
C LYS A 117 1.46 -7.28 -14.46
N TYR A 118 0.15 -7.28 -14.26
CA TYR A 118 -0.50 -6.54 -13.19
C TYR A 118 -1.00 -7.48 -12.10
N TYR A 119 -0.75 -7.13 -10.85
CA TYR A 119 -1.15 -7.86 -9.66
C TYR A 119 -2.00 -6.95 -8.78
N LYS A 120 -3.10 -7.48 -8.25
CA LYS A 120 -4.06 -6.73 -7.43
C LYS A 120 -3.88 -7.08 -5.97
N ASP A 121 -3.64 -6.06 -5.16
CA ASP A 121 -3.67 -6.13 -3.71
C ASP A 121 -4.97 -5.44 -3.20
N SER A 122 -5.34 -5.67 -1.95
CA SER A 122 -6.43 -4.93 -1.32
C SER A 122 -6.09 -3.43 -1.22
N LYS A 123 -4.81 -3.07 -1.05
CA LYS A 123 -4.34 -1.70 -0.80
C LYS A 123 -3.59 -1.02 -1.97
N PHE A 124 -3.18 -1.76 -2.99
CA PHE A 124 -2.47 -1.21 -4.16
C PHE A 124 -2.66 -2.06 -5.42
N ILE A 125 -2.14 -1.58 -6.55
CA ILE A 125 -1.90 -2.37 -7.75
C ILE A 125 -0.40 -2.38 -8.00
N LEU A 126 0.15 -3.54 -8.35
CA LEU A 126 1.56 -3.69 -8.72
C LEU A 126 1.63 -4.02 -10.21
N SER A 127 2.41 -3.26 -10.97
CA SER A 127 2.81 -3.65 -12.33
C SER A 127 4.25 -4.14 -12.29
N ALA A 128 4.57 -5.19 -13.05
CA ALA A 128 5.93 -5.72 -13.15
C ALA A 128 6.31 -5.99 -14.60
N ILE A 129 7.57 -5.69 -14.92
CA ILE A 129 8.25 -6.13 -16.14
C ILE A 129 9.16 -7.28 -15.74
N THR A 130 9.06 -8.38 -16.48
CA THR A 130 9.86 -9.59 -16.22
C THR A 130 10.54 -10.09 -17.49
N SER A 131 11.81 -10.46 -17.41
CA SER A 131 12.55 -11.16 -18.47
C SER A 131 13.41 -12.28 -17.88
N ASN A 132 13.63 -13.33 -18.67
CA ASN A 132 14.45 -14.49 -18.29
C ASN A 132 14.09 -15.03 -16.88
N ASP A 133 12.80 -15.15 -16.60
CA ASP A 133 12.22 -15.57 -15.31
C ASP A 133 12.58 -14.69 -14.10
N THR A 134 13.07 -13.47 -14.30
CA THR A 134 13.41 -12.50 -13.25
C THR A 134 12.60 -11.21 -13.35
N ILE A 135 12.52 -10.46 -12.25
CA ILE A 135 11.86 -9.15 -12.19
C ILE A 135 12.85 -8.05 -12.59
N ASP A 136 12.60 -7.38 -13.72
CA ASP A 136 13.45 -6.29 -14.21
C ASP A 136 12.99 -4.92 -13.70
N ALA A 137 11.69 -4.76 -13.47
CA ALA A 137 11.11 -3.57 -12.88
C ALA A 137 9.78 -3.90 -12.21
N PHE A 138 9.42 -3.10 -11.21
CA PHE A 138 8.04 -3.05 -10.73
C PHE A 138 7.68 -1.64 -10.26
N LEU A 139 6.41 -1.30 -10.43
CA LEU A 139 5.79 -0.07 -9.96
C LEU A 139 4.60 -0.41 -9.07
N ILE A 140 4.47 0.33 -7.98
CA ILE A 140 3.40 0.24 -7.00
C ILE A 140 2.52 1.47 -7.13
N PHE A 141 1.23 1.23 -7.33
CA PHE A 141 0.16 2.24 -7.42
C PHE A 141 -0.73 2.12 -6.16
N PRO A 142 -0.42 2.86 -5.08
CA PRO A 142 -1.24 2.91 -3.88
C PRO A 142 -2.70 3.25 -4.16
N LYS A 143 -3.62 2.60 -3.46
CA LYS A 143 -5.02 3.06 -3.37
C LYS A 143 -5.12 4.16 -2.31
N PRO A 144 -6.17 5.02 -2.39
CA PRO A 144 -6.41 6.02 -1.36
C PRO A 144 -6.43 5.42 0.06
N GLY A 145 -5.67 6.03 0.97
CA GLY A 145 -5.59 5.62 2.38
C GLY A 145 -4.53 4.56 2.71
N PHE A 146 -3.80 4.03 1.73
CA PHE A 146 -2.67 3.14 1.98
C PHE A 146 -1.41 3.94 2.32
N VAL A 147 -0.78 3.64 3.47
CA VAL A 147 0.54 4.14 3.86
C VAL A 147 1.60 3.12 3.46
N ALA A 148 2.19 3.33 2.28
CA ALA A 148 3.21 2.47 1.72
C ALA A 148 4.55 2.61 2.45
N ASP A 149 5.21 1.49 2.76
CA ASP A 149 6.59 1.50 3.24
C ASP A 149 7.55 1.75 2.06
N VAL A 150 8.07 2.98 2.00
CA VAL A 150 9.00 3.46 0.98
C VAL A 150 10.40 3.73 1.54
N ASN A 151 10.76 3.13 2.68
CA ASN A 151 12.01 3.43 3.40
C ASN A 151 13.31 3.15 2.61
N TYR A 152 13.24 2.34 1.55
CA TYR A 152 14.39 2.03 0.69
C TYR A 152 14.45 2.85 -0.58
N HIS A 153 13.39 3.59 -0.89
CA HIS A 153 13.32 4.50 -2.03
C HIS A 153 14.16 5.75 -1.76
N ALA A 154 14.77 6.32 -2.80
CA ALA A 154 15.55 7.57 -2.71
C ALA A 154 14.79 8.71 -2.03
N GLY A 155 13.47 8.76 -2.23
CA GLY A 155 12.57 9.76 -1.67
C GLY A 155 12.26 9.66 -0.18
N SER A 156 12.79 8.65 0.52
CA SER A 156 12.55 8.39 1.94
C SER A 156 11.06 8.16 2.31
N ALA A 157 10.75 8.07 3.60
CA ALA A 157 9.40 7.77 4.12
C ALA A 157 8.30 8.75 3.66
N THR A 158 8.65 10.00 3.34
CA THR A 158 7.70 11.05 2.96
C THR A 158 7.56 11.23 1.44
N TYR A 159 8.09 10.28 0.64
CA TYR A 159 8.11 10.39 -0.82
C TYR A 159 6.72 10.68 -1.40
N LEU A 160 5.71 9.90 -1.01
CA LEU A 160 4.32 10.05 -1.48
C LEU A 160 3.58 11.23 -0.83
N GLU A 161 4.21 12.03 0.02
CA GLU A 161 3.58 13.12 0.76
C GLU A 161 4.05 14.51 0.32
N THR A 162 5.18 14.57 -0.40
CA THR A 162 5.85 15.82 -0.76
C THR A 162 6.06 15.92 -2.27
N ASN A 163 6.10 17.15 -2.80
CA ASN A 163 6.34 17.36 -4.22
C ASN A 163 7.75 16.88 -4.61
N PHE A 164 7.92 16.44 -5.86
CA PHE A 164 9.18 15.85 -6.35
C PHE A 164 10.43 16.66 -6.00
N VAL A 165 10.34 17.99 -6.14
CA VAL A 165 11.48 18.90 -5.88
C VAL A 165 12.01 18.81 -4.45
N ASN A 166 11.17 18.42 -3.49
CA ASN A 166 11.51 18.31 -2.08
C ASN A 166 11.78 16.87 -1.64
N SER A 167 11.55 15.89 -2.52
CA SER A 167 11.64 14.47 -2.17
C SER A 167 12.90 13.82 -2.71
N THR A 168 13.32 14.16 -3.92
CA THR A 168 14.34 13.42 -4.68
C THR A 168 15.26 14.37 -5.46
N THR A 169 16.42 13.88 -5.87
CA THR A 169 17.22 14.49 -6.95
C THR A 169 16.97 13.67 -8.21
N GLU A 170 16.58 14.30 -9.32
CA GLU A 170 16.36 13.53 -10.55
C GLU A 170 17.69 13.16 -11.20
N HIS A 171 17.77 11.94 -11.71
CA HIS A 171 18.81 11.48 -12.63
C HIS A 171 18.33 11.59 -14.09
N ALA A 172 17.10 11.12 -14.34
CA ALA A 172 16.45 11.15 -15.63
C ALA A 172 14.95 11.34 -15.45
N ALA A 173 14.26 11.94 -16.43
CA ALA A 173 12.82 12.12 -16.38
C ALA A 173 12.23 12.10 -17.80
N ILE A 174 11.07 11.46 -17.92
CA ILE A 174 10.25 11.49 -19.14
C ILE A 174 8.81 11.84 -18.80
N SER A 175 8.06 12.26 -19.81
CA SER A 175 6.63 12.54 -19.69
C SER A 175 5.90 12.15 -20.96
N ASN A 176 4.58 12.05 -20.85
CA ASN A 176 3.71 11.85 -22.00
C ASN A 176 2.43 12.67 -21.85
N ILE A 177 1.98 13.21 -22.98
CA ILE A 177 0.65 13.81 -23.12
C ILE A 177 -0.08 13.11 -24.26
N ALA A 178 -1.08 12.31 -23.91
CA ALA A 178 -1.86 11.55 -24.86
C ALA A 178 -3.31 11.39 -24.39
N ARG A 179 -4.20 11.07 -25.34
CA ARG A 179 -5.60 10.75 -25.02
C ARG A 179 -5.75 9.52 -24.12
N SER A 180 -4.80 8.61 -24.17
CA SER A 180 -4.77 7.39 -23.35
C SER A 180 -4.35 7.64 -21.89
N GLY A 181 -3.85 8.83 -21.59
CA GLY A 181 -3.46 9.24 -20.24
C GLY A 181 -2.19 10.06 -20.23
N ASN A 182 -2.13 11.02 -19.32
CA ASN A 182 -0.94 11.81 -19.07
C ASN A 182 -0.13 11.18 -17.93
N TYR A 183 1.19 11.23 -18.06
CA TYR A 183 2.08 10.81 -16.98
C TYR A 183 3.39 11.58 -16.98
N TYR A 184 4.01 11.57 -15.81
CA TYR A 184 5.38 11.97 -15.52
C TYR A 184 6.05 10.85 -14.75
N ILE A 185 7.29 10.51 -15.08
CA ILE A 185 8.10 9.56 -14.33
C ILE A 185 9.56 10.04 -14.29
N GLU A 186 10.19 9.92 -13.12
CA GLU A 186 11.60 10.20 -12.92
C GLU A 186 12.31 9.01 -12.29
N GLU A 187 13.58 8.86 -12.67
CA GLU A 187 14.58 8.09 -11.95
C GLU A 187 15.26 9.03 -10.97
N ALA A 188 15.36 8.60 -9.71
CA ALA A 188 15.96 9.39 -8.65
C ALA A 188 17.35 8.88 -8.30
N GLU A 189 18.28 9.80 -8.04
CA GLU A 189 19.59 9.48 -7.48
C GLU A 189 19.44 9.02 -6.03
N GLY A 190 20.23 7.99 -5.64
CA GLY A 190 20.21 7.46 -4.28
C GLY A 190 19.25 6.29 -4.06
N GLY A 191 18.86 6.13 -2.80
CA GLY A 191 18.13 4.95 -2.32
C GLY A 191 19.08 3.87 -1.82
N ARG A 192 18.56 2.94 -1.01
CA ARG A 192 19.40 2.00 -0.25
C ARG A 192 20.21 1.06 -1.14
N TYR A 193 19.70 0.77 -2.34
CA TYR A 193 20.22 -0.25 -3.24
C TYR A 193 20.62 0.32 -4.61
N GLU A 194 20.99 1.61 -4.67
CA GLU A 194 21.32 2.34 -5.92
C GLU A 194 22.37 1.64 -6.81
N LEU A 195 23.26 0.83 -6.22
CA LEU A 195 24.27 0.06 -6.96
C LEU A 195 23.70 -1.18 -7.68
N LEU A 196 22.48 -1.58 -7.36
CA LEU A 196 21.83 -2.79 -7.89
C LEU A 196 20.70 -2.44 -8.85
N TYR A 197 19.94 -1.41 -8.53
CA TYR A 197 18.77 -0.94 -9.28
C TYR A 197 18.43 0.50 -8.86
N SER A 198 17.69 1.18 -9.72
CA SER A 198 17.32 2.58 -9.51
C SER A 198 15.98 2.74 -8.81
N SER A 199 15.86 3.79 -8.00
CA SER A 199 14.58 4.24 -7.45
C SER A 199 13.83 5.03 -8.53
N VAL A 200 12.57 4.71 -8.75
CA VAL A 200 11.71 5.42 -9.72
C VAL A 200 10.38 5.80 -9.09
N GLY A 201 9.80 6.88 -9.57
CA GLY A 201 8.39 7.10 -9.36
C GLY A 201 7.89 8.29 -10.15
N GLY A 202 6.61 8.55 -9.98
CA GLY A 202 5.94 9.39 -10.95
C GLY A 202 4.53 9.76 -10.54
N TYR A 203 3.90 10.46 -11.46
CA TYR A 203 2.49 10.77 -11.41
C TYR A 203 1.83 10.22 -12.68
N SER A 204 0.72 9.51 -12.51
CA SER A 204 -0.18 9.14 -13.61
C SER A 204 -1.62 9.43 -13.24
N GLU A 205 -2.47 9.68 -14.22
CA GLU A 205 -3.86 10.09 -13.98
C GLU A 205 -4.81 8.93 -13.60
N TYR A 206 -4.27 7.81 -13.08
CA TYR A 206 -5.06 6.62 -12.78
C TYR A 206 -6.11 6.86 -11.69
N LEU A 207 -5.83 7.71 -10.69
CA LEU A 207 -6.81 8.12 -9.66
C LEU A 207 -7.53 9.41 -10.00
N SER A 208 -6.81 10.40 -10.51
CA SER A 208 -7.32 11.74 -10.74
C SER A 208 -6.59 12.43 -11.88
N PRO A 209 -7.28 13.31 -12.64
CA PRO A 209 -6.62 14.11 -13.66
C PRO A 209 -5.74 15.20 -13.04
N LEU A 210 -4.75 15.65 -13.80
CA LEU A 210 -3.98 16.83 -13.43
C LEU A 210 -4.85 18.09 -13.45
N SER A 211 -4.54 19.05 -12.57
CA SER A 211 -5.13 20.39 -12.66
C SER A 211 -4.68 21.09 -13.96
N ALA A 212 -5.43 22.10 -14.41
CA ALA A 212 -5.09 22.86 -15.62
C ALA A 212 -3.69 23.47 -15.58
N GLN A 213 -3.24 23.92 -14.39
CA GLN A 213 -1.91 24.47 -14.20
C GLN A 213 -0.83 23.37 -14.29
N GLN A 214 -1.02 22.23 -13.61
CA GLN A 214 -0.07 21.11 -13.68
C GLN A 214 0.02 20.53 -15.09
N LEU A 215 -1.11 20.40 -15.80
CA LEU A 215 -1.13 19.93 -17.19
C LEU A 215 -0.36 20.87 -18.12
N LYS A 216 -0.47 22.19 -17.92
CA LYS A 216 0.31 23.17 -18.68
C LYS A 216 1.82 23.03 -18.43
N LEU A 217 2.22 22.78 -17.18
CA LEU A 217 3.62 22.55 -16.82
C LEU A 217 4.15 21.24 -17.40
N LEU A 218 3.33 20.17 -17.35
CA LEU A 218 3.66 18.89 -17.98
C LEU A 218 3.84 19.06 -19.49
N ALA A 219 2.98 19.86 -20.13
CA ALA A 219 3.05 20.13 -21.56
C ALA A 219 4.29 20.93 -21.96
N ASP A 220 4.68 21.93 -21.18
CA ASP A 220 5.93 22.68 -21.40
C ASP A 220 7.15 21.77 -21.29
N PHE A 221 7.19 20.92 -20.27
CA PHE A 221 8.27 19.94 -20.09
C PHE A 221 8.30 18.92 -21.24
N ASN A 222 7.15 18.34 -21.59
CA ASN A 222 7.04 17.36 -22.67
C ASN A 222 7.44 17.94 -24.02
N TYR A 223 7.00 19.16 -24.35
CA TYR A 223 7.38 19.84 -25.58
C TYR A 223 8.89 20.03 -25.68
N LYS A 224 9.53 20.53 -24.61
CA LYS A 224 11.00 20.72 -24.58
C LYS A 224 11.76 19.42 -24.68
N LEU A 225 11.26 18.36 -24.05
CA LEU A 225 11.84 17.02 -24.15
C LEU A 225 11.81 16.52 -25.60
N MET A 226 10.69 16.68 -26.31
CA MET A 226 10.55 16.26 -27.71
C MET A 226 11.35 17.10 -28.70
N MET A 227 11.62 18.37 -28.37
CA MET A 227 12.44 19.27 -29.18
C MET A 227 13.94 19.19 -28.85
N GLU A 228 14.33 18.28 -27.94
CA GLU A 228 15.70 18.16 -27.43
C GLU A 228 16.25 19.49 -26.89
N GLU A 229 15.36 20.33 -26.35
CA GLU A 229 15.70 21.61 -25.71
C GLU A 229 16.15 21.38 -24.26
N ASN A 230 16.76 22.41 -23.65
CA ASN A 230 17.10 22.35 -22.23
C ASN A 230 15.84 22.28 -21.36
N THR A 231 15.66 21.15 -20.66
CA THR A 231 14.47 20.86 -19.86
C THR A 231 14.57 21.30 -18.41
N LYS A 232 15.74 21.75 -17.92
CA LYS A 232 16.01 21.97 -16.49
C LYS A 232 15.00 22.89 -15.80
N ASP A 233 14.69 24.02 -16.42
CA ASP A 233 13.76 25.00 -15.84
C ASP A 233 12.31 24.52 -15.87
N SER A 234 11.88 23.90 -16.98
CA SER A 234 10.54 23.32 -17.10
C SER A 234 10.33 22.17 -16.14
N LEU A 235 11.34 21.32 -16.00
CA LEU A 235 11.35 20.19 -15.08
C LEU A 235 11.26 20.66 -13.63
N THR A 236 12.09 21.63 -13.24
CA THR A 236 12.04 22.20 -11.88
C THR A 236 10.66 22.75 -11.53
N LYS A 237 10.02 23.47 -12.47
CA LYS A 237 8.66 24.01 -12.28
C LYS A 237 7.60 22.90 -12.20
N LEU A 238 7.76 21.84 -12.98
CA LEU A 238 6.87 20.68 -12.90
C LEU A 238 7.00 19.98 -11.55
N ARG A 239 8.24 19.69 -11.14
CA ARG A 239 8.59 19.00 -9.89
C ARG A 239 8.18 19.80 -8.66
N SER A 240 8.02 21.13 -8.75
CA SER A 240 7.51 21.95 -7.65
C SER A 240 6.01 21.88 -7.44
N GLU A 241 5.24 21.40 -8.43
CA GLU A 241 3.76 21.41 -8.41
C GLU A 241 3.14 20.01 -8.39
N ILE A 242 3.93 18.96 -8.58
CA ILE A 242 3.45 17.58 -8.63
C ILE A 242 4.05 16.76 -7.50
N LYS A 243 3.18 15.99 -6.84
CA LYS A 243 3.50 14.95 -5.86
C LYS A 243 3.45 13.58 -6.55
N PRO A 244 4.38 12.64 -6.26
CA PRO A 244 4.25 11.28 -6.77
C PRO A 244 2.96 10.62 -6.26
N ASN A 245 2.36 9.80 -7.12
CA ASN A 245 1.26 8.92 -6.75
C ASN A 245 1.57 7.45 -7.04
N PHE A 246 2.77 7.14 -7.52
CA PHE A 246 3.31 5.80 -7.60
C PHE A 246 4.82 5.84 -7.38
N TYR A 247 5.38 4.68 -7.03
CA TYR A 247 6.83 4.50 -6.84
C TYR A 247 7.23 3.09 -7.27
N GLY A 248 8.52 2.82 -7.35
CA GLY A 248 8.99 1.51 -7.73
C GLY A 248 10.50 1.45 -7.87
N TYR A 249 10.95 0.39 -8.51
CA TYR A 249 12.36 0.13 -8.75
C TYR A 249 12.54 -0.47 -10.14
N THR A 250 13.69 -0.23 -10.76
CA THR A 250 13.96 -0.67 -12.12
C THR A 250 15.44 -0.95 -12.37
N THR A 251 15.72 -1.90 -13.26
CA THR A 251 17.02 -2.05 -13.95
C THR A 251 16.95 -1.71 -15.45
N VAL A 252 15.76 -1.39 -15.97
CA VAL A 252 15.56 -0.93 -17.34
C VAL A 252 15.40 0.59 -17.38
N ASP A 253 15.67 1.17 -18.55
CA ASP A 253 15.49 2.60 -18.78
C ASP A 253 14.01 3.05 -18.68
N LEU A 254 13.80 4.36 -18.55
CA LEU A 254 12.46 4.93 -18.38
C LEU A 254 11.53 4.70 -19.59
N GLU A 255 12.06 4.58 -20.82
CA GLU A 255 11.24 4.31 -22.01
C GLU A 255 10.71 2.88 -22.00
N SER A 256 11.57 1.93 -21.63
CA SER A 256 11.24 0.52 -21.41
C SER A 256 10.28 0.33 -20.23
N LEU A 257 10.37 1.19 -19.20
CA LEU A 257 9.49 1.18 -18.03
C LEU A 257 8.13 1.84 -18.28
N ALA A 258 8.04 2.83 -19.16
CA ALA A 258 6.83 3.61 -19.42
C ALA A 258 5.57 2.77 -19.71
N PRO A 259 5.64 1.66 -20.47
CA PRO A 259 4.51 0.76 -20.61
C PRO A 259 3.99 0.20 -19.29
N ALA A 260 4.79 0.04 -18.24
CA ALA A 260 4.29 -0.45 -16.95
C ALA A 260 3.42 0.56 -16.19
N ILE A 261 3.47 1.85 -16.56
CA ILE A 261 2.69 2.89 -15.90
C ILE A 261 1.19 2.59 -16.05
N LEU A 262 0.49 2.54 -14.92
CA LEU A 262 -0.93 2.25 -14.88
C LEU A 262 -1.72 3.44 -15.42
N THR A 263 -2.51 3.19 -16.46
CA THR A 263 -3.43 4.19 -17.00
C THR A 263 -4.78 4.16 -16.27
N LYS A 264 -5.58 5.22 -16.44
CA LYS A 264 -6.94 5.27 -15.88
C LYS A 264 -7.83 4.13 -16.38
N LEU A 265 -7.77 3.81 -17.67
CA LEU A 265 -8.57 2.72 -18.26
C LEU A 265 -8.15 1.35 -17.72
N GLU A 266 -6.85 1.13 -17.51
CA GLU A 266 -6.37 -0.11 -16.88
C GLU A 266 -6.75 -0.20 -15.41
N TYR A 267 -6.72 0.93 -14.69
CA TYR A 267 -7.19 0.99 -13.33
C TYR A 267 -8.67 0.60 -13.23
N GLU A 268 -9.54 1.25 -14.03
CA GLU A 268 -10.97 0.94 -14.11
C GLU A 268 -11.18 -0.55 -14.44
N LEU A 269 -10.53 -1.08 -15.49
CA LEU A 269 -10.62 -2.49 -15.86
C LEU A 269 -10.22 -3.47 -14.73
N ILE A 270 -9.20 -3.13 -13.95
CA ILE A 270 -8.69 -3.98 -12.86
C ILE A 270 -9.55 -3.85 -11.59
N THR A 271 -10.20 -2.70 -11.38
CA THR A 271 -10.96 -2.42 -10.16
C THR A 271 -12.47 -2.60 -10.26
N ASP A 272 -13.03 -2.53 -11.46
CA ASP A 272 -14.46 -2.74 -11.74
C ASP A 272 -14.96 -4.16 -11.44
#